data_AF-A0AAV0JRC9-F1
#
_entry.id   AF-A0AAV0JRC9-F1
#
_cell.length_a   1.000
_cell.length_b   1.000
_cell.length_c   1.000
_cell.angle_alpha   90.00
_cell.angle_beta   90.00
_cell.angle_gamma   90.00
#
_symmetry.space_group_name_H-M   'P 1'
#
loop_
_entity.id
_entity.type
_entity.pdbx_description
1 polymer ?
#
loop_
_entity_poly.entity_id
_entity_poly.type
_entity_poly.pdbx_seq_one_letter_code
_entity_poly.pdbx_strand_id
1 'polypeptide(L)'
;SVAAENKKGFLPVTDNKDGYSFLYPFGWQEVTIEGQDKVFKDVIEPLESVSVTVFPTNKQDIRDFGPPDQVAGTLIKKVLAPPSQKTKLIEAKEQDVDGKAYYTFEFVAQAPNFTRHALSTIVIGNGKLYTLTTGANERRWGKMKDKLQTIVESFKLANV
;
A
#
# COMPACT_ATOMS: atom_id res chain seq x y z
N SER A 1 -8.13 12.55 21.75
CA SER A 1 -7.11 13.08 20.82
C SER A 1 -5.91 12.15 20.86
N VAL A 2 -5.92 11.12 20.01
CA VAL A 2 -4.83 10.15 19.94
C VAL A 2 -3.83 10.72 18.94
N ALA A 3 -2.82 11.41 19.45
CA ALA A 3 -1.66 11.78 18.67
C ALA A 3 -1.03 10.49 18.15
N ALA A 4 -0.83 10.39 16.84
CA ALA A 4 -0.02 9.34 16.23
C ALA A 4 1.31 9.26 16.99
N GLU A 5 1.59 8.14 17.63
CA GLU A 5 2.90 7.91 18.23
C GLU A 5 3.95 8.13 17.14
N ASN A 6 4.83 9.11 17.35
CA ASN A 6 5.91 9.41 16.42
C ASN A 6 6.89 8.21 16.42
N LYS A 7 6.64 7.23 15.55
CA LYS A 7 7.56 6.12 15.32
C LYS A 7 8.85 6.70 14.75
N LYS A 8 9.96 6.53 15.49
CA LYS A 8 11.25 7.14 15.15
C LYS A 8 11.63 6.84 13.70
N GLY A 9 11.94 7.88 12.94
CA GLY A 9 12.33 7.78 11.52
C GLY A 9 11.16 7.72 10.54
N PHE A 10 9.92 7.94 11.00
CA PHE A 10 8.73 8.06 10.16
C PHE A 10 8.05 9.41 10.35
N LEU A 11 7.33 9.85 9.32
CA LEU A 11 6.48 11.03 9.32
C LEU A 11 5.03 10.62 9.04
N PRO A 12 4.04 11.24 9.70
CA PRO A 12 2.64 10.94 9.46
C PRO A 12 2.08 11.68 8.25
N VAL A 13 1.12 11.04 7.58
CA VAL A 13 0.23 11.63 6.57
C VAL A 13 -1.20 11.41 7.03
N THR A 14 -2.03 12.44 6.90
CA THR A 14 -3.47 12.35 7.13
C THR A 14 -4.17 13.07 6.00
N ASP A 15 -4.97 12.34 5.24
CA ASP A 15 -5.86 12.91 4.24
C ASP A 15 -7.29 12.92 4.81
N ASN A 16 -7.70 14.07 5.34
CA ASN A 16 -9.04 14.23 5.91
C ASN A 16 -10.14 14.28 4.84
N LYS A 17 -9.79 14.62 3.61
CA LYS A 17 -10.77 14.71 2.51
C LYS A 17 -11.14 13.31 2.03
N ASP A 18 -10.14 12.44 1.91
CA ASP A 18 -10.35 11.08 1.45
C ASP A 18 -10.48 10.06 2.58
N GLY A 19 -10.15 10.43 3.82
CA GLY A 19 -10.51 9.71 5.03
C GLY A 19 -9.53 8.60 5.40
N TYR A 20 -8.23 8.85 5.29
CA TYR A 20 -7.21 7.88 5.66
C TYR A 20 -5.94 8.52 6.23
N SER A 21 -5.10 7.70 6.85
CA SER A 21 -3.78 8.09 7.34
C SER A 21 -2.78 6.94 7.23
N PHE A 22 -1.50 7.28 7.16
CA PHE A 22 -0.38 6.32 7.21
C PHE A 22 0.92 7.01 7.61
N LEU A 23 1.95 6.22 7.88
CA LEU A 23 3.31 6.68 8.11
C LEU A 23 4.18 6.40 6.89
N TYR A 24 5.14 7.28 6.60
CA TYR A 24 6.17 7.05 5.59
C TYR A 24 7.58 7.35 6.13
N PRO A 25 8.65 6.77 5.58
CA PRO A 25 10.00 6.98 6.05
C PRO A 25 10.46 8.43 5.91
N PHE A 26 11.14 8.94 6.93
CA PHE A 26 11.82 10.22 6.85
C PHE A 26 12.83 10.25 5.69
N GLY A 27 12.86 11.34 4.95
CA GLY A 27 13.73 11.53 3.78
C GLY A 27 13.07 11.25 2.43
N TRP A 28 11.89 10.61 2.42
CA TRP A 28 11.08 10.50 1.21
C TRP A 28 10.33 11.81 0.94
N GLN A 29 10.13 12.10 -0.34
CA GLN A 29 9.47 13.32 -0.80
C GLN A 29 8.13 13.00 -1.45
N GLU A 30 7.14 13.86 -1.20
CA GLU A 30 5.85 13.82 -1.87
C GLU A 30 6.03 14.18 -3.35
N VAL A 31 5.37 13.42 -4.22
CA VAL A 31 5.30 13.71 -5.66
C VAL A 31 3.89 13.52 -6.18
N THR A 32 3.52 14.28 -7.20
CA THR A 32 2.23 14.14 -7.87
C THR A 32 2.36 13.17 -9.05
N ILE A 33 1.51 12.14 -9.07
CA ILE A 33 1.39 11.20 -10.19
C ILE A 33 -0.09 11.13 -10.57
N GLU A 34 -0.39 11.30 -11.86
CA GLU A 34 -1.76 11.21 -12.36
C GLU A 34 -2.41 9.86 -11.99
N GLY A 35 -3.63 9.91 -11.45
CA GLY A 35 -4.37 8.73 -11.02
C GLY A 35 -3.96 8.14 -9.66
N GLN A 36 -2.97 8.73 -8.98
CA GLN A 36 -2.65 8.40 -7.58
C GLN A 36 -3.14 9.54 -6.67
N ASP A 37 -3.62 9.18 -5.49
CA ASP A 37 -4.10 10.16 -4.51
C ASP A 37 -2.92 10.77 -3.73
N LYS A 38 -2.03 9.90 -3.23
CA LYS A 38 -0.76 10.29 -2.59
C LYS A 38 0.38 9.42 -3.07
N VAL A 39 1.55 10.02 -3.24
CA VAL A 39 2.79 9.29 -3.55
C VAL A 39 3.96 9.92 -2.80
N PHE A 40 4.72 9.10 -2.08
CA PHE A 40 5.99 9.49 -1.48
C PHE A 40 7.07 8.53 -1.98
N LYS A 41 8.27 9.05 -2.29
CA LYS A 41 9.38 8.22 -2.75
C LYS A 41 10.72 8.70 -2.22
N ASP A 42 11.67 7.78 -2.13
CA ASP A 42 13.06 8.12 -1.87
C ASP A 42 13.63 8.93 -3.04
N VAL A 43 14.48 9.92 -2.71
CA VAL A 43 15.11 10.80 -3.70
C VAL A 43 16.19 10.08 -4.50
N ILE A 44 16.84 9.08 -3.89
CA ILE A 44 17.97 8.35 -4.45
C ILE A 44 17.51 7.03 -5.05
N GLU A 45 16.59 6.33 -4.38
CA GLU A 45 16.12 4.99 -4.75
C GLU A 45 14.66 5.02 -5.22
N PRO A 46 14.36 5.29 -6.51
CA PRO A 46 13.00 5.58 -6.97
C PRO A 46 12.00 4.42 -6.84
N LEU A 47 12.49 3.18 -6.67
CA LEU A 47 11.66 2.01 -6.41
C LEU A 47 11.24 1.88 -4.94
N GLU A 48 11.92 2.61 -4.05
CA GLU A 48 11.54 2.84 -2.65
C GLU A 48 10.46 3.93 -2.61
N SER A 49 9.21 3.49 -2.62
CA SER A 49 8.06 4.39 -2.67
C SER A 49 6.85 3.81 -1.98
N VAL A 50 5.92 4.67 -1.60
CA VAL A 50 4.57 4.35 -1.16
C VAL A 50 3.60 5.18 -1.98
N SER A 51 2.52 4.57 -2.43
CA SER A 51 1.41 5.26 -3.05
C SER A 51 0.08 4.79 -2.50
N VAL A 52 -0.90 5.70 -2.51
CA VAL A 52 -2.29 5.42 -2.21
C VAL A 52 -3.12 5.70 -3.46
N THR A 53 -3.94 4.73 -3.84
CA THR A 53 -4.99 4.90 -4.84
C THR A 53 -6.35 4.73 -4.17
N VAL A 54 -7.31 5.55 -4.57
CA VAL A 54 -8.67 5.54 -4.03
C VAL A 54 -9.66 5.48 -5.19
N PHE A 55 -10.55 4.49 -5.17
CA PHE A 55 -11.60 4.34 -6.18
C PHE A 55 -12.98 4.21 -5.52
N PRO A 56 -14.03 4.81 -6.09
CA PRO A 56 -15.40 4.58 -5.62
C PRO A 56 -15.80 3.12 -5.81
N THR A 57 -16.58 2.58 -4.89
CA THR A 57 -17.12 1.21 -4.97
C THR A 57 -18.50 1.15 -4.32
N ASN A 58 -19.35 0.25 -4.82
CA ASN A 58 -20.65 -0.05 -4.22
C ASN A 58 -20.58 -1.21 -3.20
N LYS A 59 -19.43 -1.88 -3.10
CA LYS A 59 -19.17 -2.92 -2.10
C LYS A 59 -19.03 -2.29 -0.71
N GLN A 60 -19.33 -3.07 0.32
CA GLN A 60 -19.26 -2.60 1.71
C GLN A 60 -18.09 -3.22 2.47
N ASP A 61 -17.69 -4.44 2.10
CA ASP A 61 -16.60 -5.18 2.70
C ASP A 61 -15.66 -5.71 1.60
N ILE A 62 -14.35 -5.74 1.86
CA ILE A 62 -13.38 -6.30 0.91
C ILE A 62 -13.64 -7.79 0.63
N ARG A 63 -14.22 -8.50 1.60
CA ARG A 63 -14.65 -9.90 1.48
C ARG A 63 -15.70 -10.11 0.40
N ASP A 64 -16.42 -9.07 0.00
CA ASP A 64 -17.37 -9.10 -1.12
C ASP A 64 -16.70 -9.35 -2.49
N PHE A 65 -15.37 -9.24 -2.57
CA PHE A 65 -14.58 -9.57 -3.76
C PHE A 65 -14.01 -10.99 -3.74
N GLY A 66 -14.08 -11.70 -2.61
CA GLY A 66 -13.54 -13.04 -2.43
C GLY A 66 -12.35 -13.11 -1.46
N PRO A 67 -11.66 -14.25 -1.38
CA PRO A 67 -10.57 -14.47 -0.43
C PRO A 67 -9.30 -13.66 -0.79
N PRO A 68 -8.42 -13.39 0.18
CA PRO A 68 -7.22 -12.55 -0.01
C PRO A 68 -6.37 -12.92 -1.23
N ASP A 69 -6.03 -14.20 -1.42
CA ASP A 69 -5.16 -14.64 -2.52
C ASP A 69 -5.75 -14.32 -3.91
N GLN A 70 -7.07 -14.51 -4.06
CA GLN A 70 -7.76 -14.26 -5.33
C GLN A 70 -7.84 -12.77 -5.64
N VAL A 71 -8.18 -11.95 -4.63
CA VAL A 71 -8.26 -10.50 -4.77
C VAL A 71 -6.87 -9.92 -5.04
N ALA A 72 -5.87 -10.29 -4.25
CA ALA A 72 -4.48 -9.87 -4.44
C ALA A 72 -3.96 -10.26 -5.82
N GLY A 73 -4.13 -11.52 -6.23
CA GLY A 73 -3.69 -12.01 -7.54
C GLY A 73 -4.33 -11.26 -8.71
N THR A 74 -5.61 -10.90 -8.59
CA THR A 74 -6.32 -10.11 -9.60
C THR A 74 -5.80 -8.68 -9.64
N LEU A 75 -5.68 -8.03 -8.48
CA LEU A 75 -5.25 -6.65 -8.36
C LEU A 75 -3.81 -6.46 -8.84
N ILE A 76 -2.90 -7.37 -8.49
CA ILE A 76 -1.51 -7.36 -8.97
C ILE A 76 -1.46 -7.41 -10.50
N LYS A 77 -2.20 -8.34 -11.12
CA LYS A 77 -2.16 -8.55 -12.59
C LYS A 77 -2.84 -7.45 -13.39
N LYS A 78 -3.86 -6.80 -12.82
CA LYS A 78 -4.73 -5.87 -13.56
C LYS A 78 -4.43 -4.40 -13.25
N VAL A 79 -3.86 -4.10 -12.09
CA VAL A 79 -3.75 -2.73 -11.58
C VAL A 79 -2.34 -2.39 -11.10
N LEU A 80 -1.73 -3.23 -10.25
CA LEU A 80 -0.49 -2.84 -9.54
C LEU A 80 0.79 -3.09 -10.33
N ALA A 81 0.74 -3.92 -11.38
CA ALA A 81 1.87 -4.18 -12.24
C ALA A 81 1.51 -3.93 -13.71
N PRO A 82 2.39 -3.28 -14.48
CA PRO A 82 2.27 -3.22 -15.94
C PRO A 82 2.17 -4.62 -16.56
N PRO A 83 1.40 -4.80 -17.65
CA PRO A 83 1.28 -6.10 -18.33
C PRO A 83 2.61 -6.70 -18.83
N SER A 84 3.63 -5.87 -19.00
CA SER A 84 4.98 -6.28 -19.40
C SER A 84 5.80 -6.91 -18.28
N GLN A 85 5.37 -6.80 -17.02
CA GLN A 85 6.07 -7.34 -15.86
C GLN A 85 5.55 -8.73 -15.48
N LYS A 86 6.47 -9.63 -15.12
CA LYS A 86 6.10 -10.95 -14.57
C LYS A 86 5.86 -10.82 -13.08
N THR A 87 4.67 -11.20 -12.63
CA THR A 87 4.28 -11.05 -11.22
C THR A 87 4.15 -12.39 -10.51
N LYS A 88 4.47 -12.39 -9.22
CA LYS A 88 4.27 -13.53 -8.33
C LYS A 88 3.77 -13.04 -6.97
N LEU A 89 2.62 -13.56 -6.54
CA LEU A 89 2.13 -13.41 -5.17
C LEU A 89 2.97 -14.31 -4.25
N ILE A 90 3.39 -13.76 -3.11
CA ILE A 90 4.21 -14.45 -2.09
C ILE A 90 3.35 -14.84 -0.90
N GLU A 91 2.60 -13.88 -0.36
CA GLU A 91 1.68 -14.07 0.77
C GLU A 91 0.46 -13.16 0.55
N ALA A 92 -0.73 -13.63 0.93
CA ALA A 92 -1.88 -12.76 1.19
C ALA A 92 -2.59 -13.19 2.47
N LYS A 93 -3.06 -12.22 3.25
CA LYS A 93 -3.76 -12.47 4.51
C LYS A 93 -4.82 -11.42 4.77
N GLU A 94 -5.84 -11.83 5.51
CA GLU A 94 -6.84 -10.93 6.07
C GLU A 94 -6.44 -10.51 7.49
N GLN A 95 -6.70 -9.26 7.84
CA GLN A 95 -6.53 -8.71 9.17
C GLN A 95 -7.77 -7.87 9.53
N ASP A 96 -8.21 -7.95 10.79
CA ASP A 96 -9.20 -7.01 11.32
C ASP A 96 -8.47 -5.81 11.93
N VAL A 97 -8.81 -4.61 11.46
CA VAL A 97 -8.30 -3.35 12.01
C VAL A 97 -9.51 -2.49 12.35
N ASP A 98 -9.73 -2.28 13.64
CA ASP A 98 -10.81 -1.45 14.17
C ASP A 98 -12.20 -1.85 13.62
N GLY A 99 -12.45 -3.17 13.46
CA GLY A 99 -13.72 -3.73 12.97
C GLY A 99 -13.89 -3.71 11.45
N LYS A 100 -12.83 -3.39 10.71
CA LYS A 100 -12.79 -3.43 9.24
C LYS A 100 -11.82 -4.50 8.77
N ALA A 101 -12.23 -5.22 7.73
CA ALA A 101 -11.38 -6.21 7.09
C ALA A 101 -10.38 -5.55 6.13
N TYR A 102 -9.10 -5.78 6.38
CA TYR A 102 -8.00 -5.39 5.54
C TYR A 102 -7.38 -6.63 4.91
N TYR A 103 -7.12 -6.59 3.61
CA TYR A 103 -6.28 -7.59 2.97
C TYR A 103 -4.88 -7.02 2.80
N THR A 104 -3.88 -7.74 3.30
CA THR A 104 -2.47 -7.41 3.14
C THR A 104 -1.79 -8.49 2.33
N PHE A 105 -0.87 -8.11 1.44
CA PHE A 105 -0.17 -9.09 0.61
C PHE A 105 1.23 -8.64 0.18
N GLU A 106 2.11 -9.62 0.02
CA GLU A 106 3.51 -9.49 -0.44
C GLU A 106 3.61 -10.06 -1.86
N PHE A 107 4.28 -9.36 -2.77
CA PHE A 107 4.46 -9.81 -4.14
C PHE A 107 5.72 -9.25 -4.78
N VAL A 108 6.17 -9.89 -5.85
CA VAL A 108 7.24 -9.38 -6.72
C VAL A 108 6.72 -9.10 -8.12
N ALA A 109 7.24 -8.03 -8.71
CA ALA A 109 7.02 -7.68 -10.11
C ALA A 109 8.38 -7.52 -10.82
N GLN A 110 8.67 -8.44 -11.73
CA GLN A 110 9.93 -8.53 -12.46
C GLN A 110 9.82 -7.81 -13.80
N ALA A 111 10.71 -6.83 -14.01
CA ALA A 111 10.99 -6.17 -15.28
C ALA A 111 12.35 -6.67 -15.83
N PRO A 112 12.73 -6.33 -17.08
CA PRO A 112 13.99 -6.79 -17.67
C PRO A 112 15.25 -6.42 -16.88
N ASN A 113 15.24 -5.27 -16.19
CA ASN A 113 16.41 -4.69 -15.53
C ASN A 113 16.30 -4.60 -13.99
N PHE A 114 15.13 -4.88 -13.42
CA PHE A 114 14.93 -4.90 -11.97
C PHE A 114 13.78 -5.82 -11.57
N THR A 115 13.77 -6.21 -10.30
CA THR A 115 12.59 -6.79 -9.65
C THR A 115 12.18 -5.85 -8.53
N ARG A 116 10.91 -5.46 -8.51
CA ARG A 116 10.33 -4.71 -7.39
C ARG A 116 9.67 -5.70 -6.44
N HIS A 117 10.08 -5.69 -5.19
CA HIS A 117 9.43 -6.38 -4.09
C HIS A 117 8.48 -5.40 -3.42
N ALA A 118 7.20 -5.76 -3.32
CA ALA A 118 6.16 -4.87 -2.86
C ALA A 118 5.26 -5.50 -1.81
N LEU A 119 4.74 -4.64 -0.95
CA LEU A 119 3.68 -4.94 0.00
C LEU A 119 2.50 -4.02 -0.31
N SER A 120 1.29 -4.54 -0.16
CA SER A 120 0.08 -3.76 -0.29
C SER A 120 -0.89 -4.05 0.85
N THR A 121 -1.70 -3.06 1.18
CA THR A 121 -2.88 -3.22 2.04
C THR A 121 -4.08 -2.57 1.36
N ILE A 122 -5.21 -3.27 1.39
CA ILE A 122 -6.47 -2.84 0.76
C ILE A 122 -7.63 -3.00 1.73
N VAL A 123 -8.56 -2.04 1.67
CA VAL A 123 -9.74 -2.00 2.54
C VAL A 123 -10.85 -1.24 1.83
N ILE A 124 -12.09 -1.59 2.15
CA ILE A 124 -13.28 -0.83 1.74
C ILE A 124 -13.83 -0.06 2.94
N GLY A 125 -14.10 1.22 2.72
CA GLY A 125 -14.77 2.08 3.69
C GLY A 125 -15.28 3.36 3.04
N ASN A 126 -16.30 3.99 3.63
CA ASN A 126 -16.84 5.26 3.14
C ASN A 126 -17.23 5.24 1.64
N GLY A 127 -17.69 4.09 1.12
CA GLY A 127 -18.02 3.90 -0.30
C GLY A 127 -16.81 3.91 -1.26
N LYS A 128 -15.59 3.69 -0.73
CA LYS A 128 -14.35 3.68 -1.52
C LYS A 128 -13.51 2.44 -1.21
N LEU A 129 -12.79 1.96 -2.24
CA LEU A 129 -11.70 1.00 -2.14
C LEU A 129 -10.39 1.78 -2.05
N TYR A 130 -9.67 1.59 -0.94
CA TYR A 130 -8.35 2.15 -0.73
C TYR A 130 -7.31 1.08 -1.01
N THR A 131 -6.24 1.47 -1.70
CA THR A 131 -5.09 0.61 -1.92
C THR A 131 -3.83 1.38 -1.62
N LEU A 132 -3.15 1.02 -0.52
CA LEU A 132 -1.78 1.46 -0.27
C LEU A 132 -0.83 0.39 -0.80
N THR A 133 0.16 0.81 -1.59
CA THR A 133 1.22 -0.07 -2.07
C THR A 133 2.57 0.58 -1.81
N THR A 134 3.48 -0.18 -1.20
CA THR A 134 4.86 0.23 -1.00
C THR A 134 5.81 -0.86 -1.49
N GLY A 135 7.07 -0.52 -1.74
CA GLY A 135 8.03 -1.50 -2.20
C GLY A 135 9.43 -0.95 -2.28
N ALA A 136 10.36 -1.81 -2.68
CA ALA A 136 11.74 -1.48 -2.97
C ALA A 136 12.26 -2.37 -4.10
N ASN A 137 13.47 -2.09 -4.58
CA ASN A 137 14.20 -3.05 -5.40
C ASN A 137 14.48 -4.33 -4.58
N GLU A 138 14.29 -5.51 -5.17
CA GLU A 138 14.57 -6.81 -4.55
C GLU A 138 15.96 -6.86 -3.91
N ARG A 139 16.98 -6.28 -4.54
CA ARG A 139 18.36 -6.27 -4.01
C ARG A 139 18.50 -5.55 -2.66
N ARG A 140 17.55 -4.67 -2.33
CA ARG A 140 17.52 -3.88 -1.09
C ARG A 140 16.45 -4.39 -0.11
N TRP A 141 15.71 -5.43 -0.47
CA TRP A 141 14.59 -5.93 0.32
C TRP A 141 14.96 -6.24 1.77
N GLY A 142 16.08 -6.94 2.01
CA GLY A 142 16.55 -7.26 3.36
C GLY A 142 16.86 -6.03 4.24
N LYS A 143 17.08 -4.85 3.65
CA LYS A 143 17.29 -3.59 4.39
C LYS A 143 15.98 -2.80 4.57
N MET A 144 15.01 -3.02 3.70
CA MET A 144 13.80 -2.20 3.61
C MET A 144 12.55 -2.89 4.16
N LYS A 145 12.52 -4.22 4.24
CA LYS A 145 11.33 -5.00 4.63
C LYS A 145 10.65 -4.45 5.88
N ASP A 146 11.39 -4.26 6.97
CA ASP A 146 10.81 -3.77 8.24
C ASP A 146 10.23 -2.35 8.15
N LYS A 147 10.88 -1.49 7.35
CA LYS A 147 10.38 -0.12 7.12
C LYS A 147 9.11 -0.14 6.29
N LEU A 148 9.08 -0.94 5.22
CA LEU A 148 7.94 -1.07 4.33
C LEU A 148 6.75 -1.74 5.03
N GLN A 149 7.01 -2.75 5.86
CA GLN A 149 6.00 -3.38 6.69
C GLN A 149 5.37 -2.38 7.66
N THR A 150 6.18 -1.50 8.27
CA THR A 150 5.67 -0.42 9.14
C THR A 150 4.70 0.51 8.40
N ILE A 151 4.97 0.85 7.14
CA ILE A 151 4.08 1.69 6.33
C ILE A 151 2.71 1.01 6.20
N VAL A 152 2.72 -0.26 5.78
CA VAL A 152 1.50 -1.06 5.56
C VAL A 152 0.68 -1.23 6.83
N GLU A 153 1.33 -1.53 7.96
CA GLU A 153 0.67 -1.70 9.26
C GLU A 153 0.14 -0.38 9.83
N SER A 154 0.70 0.75 9.42
CA SER A 154 0.24 2.07 9.87
C SER A 154 -0.98 2.59 9.09
N PHE A 155 -1.34 1.95 7.98
CA PHE A 155 -2.44 2.41 7.14
C PHE A 155 -3.78 2.22 7.84
N LYS A 156 -4.50 3.32 8.07
CA LYS A 156 -5.79 3.31 8.75
C LYS A 156 -6.78 4.22 8.04
N LEU A 157 -8.05 3.80 8.02
CA LEU A 157 -9.13 4.71 7.68
C LEU A 157 -9.33 5.69 8.83
N ALA A 158 -9.48 6.96 8.51
CA ALA A 158 -9.91 7.98 9.45
C ALA A 158 -11.44 8.03 9.42
N ASN A 159 -12.06 8.11 10.60
CA ASN A 159 -13.47 8.43 10.68
C ASN A 159 -13.64 9.87 10.18
N VAL A 160 -14.41 10.04 9.09
CA VAL A 160 -14.89 11.34 8.62
C VAL A 160 -16.23 11.62 9.28
#